data_AF-A0A1G9V2T8-F1
#
_entry.id   AF-A0A1G9V2T8-F1
#
_cell.length_a   1.000
_cell.length_b   1.000
_cell.length_c   1.000
_cell.angle_alpha   90.00
_cell.angle_beta   90.00
_cell.angle_gamma   90.00
#
_symmetry.space_group_name_H-M   'P 1'
#
loop_
_entity.id
_entity.type
_entity.pdbx_description
1 polymer ?
#
loop_
_entity_poly.entity_id
_entity_poly.type
_entity_poly.pdbx_seq_one_letter_code
_entity_poly.pdbx_strand_id
1 'polypeptide(L)'
;MACALRLNLGLQVELKPTIGDDIETAEVVMPILKRLWPADKHKLFVSSFSVGSLTAARRLRTDVPLAIASVVAPVLAGAVGSSNTLKKT
;
A
#
# COMPACT_ATOMS: atom_id res chain seq x y z
N MET A 1 2.28 -15.67 7.74
CA MET A 1 3.41 -14.94 8.37
C MET A 1 4.55 -15.86 8.81
N ALA A 2 4.27 -16.98 9.48
CA ALA A 2 5.32 -17.90 9.96
C ALA A 2 6.37 -18.32 8.92
N CYS A 3 5.94 -18.63 7.68
CA CYS A 3 6.89 -18.98 6.60
C CYS A 3 7.86 -17.82 6.26
N ALA A 4 7.34 -16.59 6.12
CA ALA A 4 8.16 -15.42 5.85
C ALA A 4 9.15 -15.13 6.99
N LEU A 5 8.71 -15.26 8.24
CA LEU A 5 9.58 -15.10 9.42
C LEU A 5 10.70 -16.15 9.45
N ARG A 6 10.35 -17.44 9.23
CA ARG A 6 11.31 -18.55 9.18
C ARG A 6 12.35 -18.37 8.08
N LEU A 7 11.97 -17.79 6.95
CA LEU A 7 12.85 -17.53 5.81
C LEU A 7 13.51 -16.14 5.85
N ASN A 8 13.31 -15.37 6.92
CA ASN A 8 13.83 -13.99 7.08
C ASN A 8 13.45 -13.04 5.92
N LEU A 9 12.25 -13.24 5.35
CA LEU A 9 11.70 -12.44 4.27
C LEU A 9 10.96 -11.21 4.80
N GLY A 10 10.89 -10.18 3.96
CA GLY A 10 9.93 -9.09 4.16
C GLY A 10 8.52 -9.50 3.73
N LEU A 11 7.53 -8.78 4.24
CA LEU A 11 6.13 -9.00 3.93
C LEU A 11 5.47 -7.68 3.53
N GLN A 12 4.92 -7.67 2.31
CA GLN A 12 3.87 -6.72 1.93
C GLN A 12 2.53 -7.37 2.21
N VAL A 13 1.66 -6.67 2.95
CA VAL A 13 0.25 -7.08 3.10
C VAL A 13 -0.62 -6.06 2.41
N GLU A 14 -1.35 -6.49 1.38
CA GLU A 14 -2.33 -5.64 0.72
C GLU A 14 -3.71 -5.78 1.39
N LEU A 15 -4.31 -4.67 1.80
CA LEU A 15 -5.72 -4.61 2.21
C LEU A 15 -6.58 -4.57 0.94
N LYS A 16 -7.44 -5.58 0.81
CA LYS A 16 -8.41 -5.74 -0.28
C LYS A 16 -9.83 -5.66 0.29
N PRO A 17 -10.30 -4.47 0.71
CA PRO A 17 -11.66 -4.35 1.21
C PRO A 17 -12.68 -4.66 0.11
N THR A 18 -13.80 -5.26 0.49
CA THR A 18 -15.03 -5.16 -0.30
C THR A 18 -15.50 -3.71 -0.30
N ILE A 19 -16.10 -3.24 -1.39
CA ILE A 19 -16.63 -1.87 -1.47
C ILE A 19 -17.59 -1.61 -0.30
N GLY A 20 -17.27 -0.61 0.53
CA GLY A 20 -18.05 -0.26 1.72
C GLY A 20 -17.40 -0.70 3.04
N ASP A 21 -16.49 -1.67 3.01
CA ASP A 21 -15.87 -2.27 4.21
C ASP A 21 -14.43 -1.77 4.42
N ASP A 22 -14.08 -0.62 3.86
CA ASP A 22 -12.74 -0.05 3.86
C ASP A 22 -12.14 0.05 5.27
N ILE A 23 -12.93 0.56 6.22
CA ILE A 23 -12.51 0.76 7.60
C ILE A 23 -12.47 -0.59 8.34
N GLU A 24 -13.55 -1.37 8.26
CA GLU A 24 -13.68 -2.64 8.97
C GLU A 24 -12.57 -3.63 8.57
N THR A 25 -12.24 -3.69 7.28
CA THR A 25 -11.14 -4.53 6.79
C THR A 25 -9.83 -4.18 7.48
N ALA A 26 -9.53 -2.89 7.66
CA ALA A 26 -8.32 -2.47 8.37
C ALA A 26 -8.39 -2.77 9.87
N GLU A 27 -9.55 -2.56 10.49
CA GLU A 27 -9.78 -2.84 11.91
C GLU A 27 -9.65 -4.32 12.26
N VAL A 28 -9.96 -5.23 11.33
CA VAL A 28 -9.74 -6.67 11.52
C VAL A 28 -8.29 -7.06 11.24
N VAL A 29 -7.71 -6.60 10.13
CA VAL A 29 -6.39 -7.07 9.68
C VAL A 29 -5.24 -6.53 10.54
N MET A 30 -5.29 -5.26 10.94
CA MET A 30 -4.16 -4.62 11.62
C MET A 30 -3.86 -5.20 13.03
N PRO A 31 -4.85 -5.55 13.86
CA PRO A 31 -4.61 -6.28 15.11
C PRO A 31 -4.01 -7.67 14.88
N ILE A 32 -4.43 -8.37 13.83
CA ILE A 32 -3.87 -9.67 13.46
C ILE A 32 -2.39 -9.51 13.06
N LEU A 33 -2.07 -8.50 12.25
CA LEU A 33 -0.69 -8.15 11.89
C LEU A 33 0.14 -7.84 13.13
N LYS A 34 -0.38 -7.03 14.06
CA LYS A 34 0.31 -6.68 15.31
C LYS A 34 0.63 -7.91 16.15
N ARG A 35 -0.27 -8.89 16.19
CA ARG A 35 -0.07 -10.13 16.96
C ARG A 35 0.92 -11.08 16.29
N LEU A 36 0.89 -11.18 14.96
CA LEU A 36 1.61 -12.21 14.22
C LEU A 36 2.97 -11.75 13.67
N TRP A 37 3.21 -10.44 13.58
CA TRP A 37 4.47 -9.88 13.10
C TRP A 37 5.25 -9.23 14.26
N PRO A 38 6.46 -9.73 14.60
CA PRO A 38 7.26 -9.19 15.68
C PRO A 38 7.66 -7.72 15.45
N ALA A 39 7.63 -6.91 16.52
CA ALA A 39 7.91 -5.47 16.44
C ALA A 39 9.37 -5.15 16.08
N ASP A 40 10.30 -6.05 16.38
CA ASP A 40 11.73 -5.95 16.04
C ASP A 40 12.02 -6.25 14.55
N LYS A 41 11.01 -6.70 13.80
CA LYS A 41 11.14 -7.04 12.37
C LYS A 41 10.63 -5.89 11.50
N HIS A 42 11.52 -4.96 11.16
CA HIS A 42 11.23 -3.79 10.31
C HIS A 42 10.94 -4.08 8.83
N LYS A 43 10.71 -5.35 8.44
CA LYS A 43 10.46 -5.76 7.06
C LYS A 43 8.97 -5.99 6.76
N LEU A 44 8.08 -5.24 7.40
CA LEU A 44 6.64 -5.25 7.14
C LEU A 44 6.22 -3.89 6.60
N PHE A 45 5.41 -3.88 5.54
CA PHE A 45 4.61 -2.71 5.17
C PHE A 45 3.23 -3.14 4.66
N VAL A 46 2.27 -2.23 4.77
CA VAL A 46 0.88 -2.46 4.36
C VAL A 46 0.56 -1.59 3.14
N SER A 47 -0.12 -2.16 2.15
CA SER A 47 -0.57 -1.43 0.98
C SER A 47 -2.07 -1.56 0.75
N SER A 48 -2.66 -0.66 -0.04
CA SER A 48 -4.03 -0.78 -0.53
C SER A 48 -4.28 0.20 -1.68
N PHE A 49 -5.28 -0.10 -2.50
CA PHE A 49 -5.90 0.89 -3.40
C PHE A 49 -6.90 1.78 -2.66
N SER A 50 -7.37 1.38 -1.47
CA SER A 50 -8.27 2.18 -0.65
C SER A 50 -7.50 3.12 0.27
N VAL A 51 -7.71 4.43 0.08
CA VAL A 51 -7.24 5.46 1.02
C VAL A 51 -7.95 5.33 2.37
N GLY A 52 -9.22 4.90 2.39
CA GLY A 52 -9.99 4.66 3.60
C GLY A 52 -9.36 3.59 4.48
N SER A 53 -9.02 2.44 3.90
CA SER A 53 -8.33 1.35 4.61
C SER A 53 -6.97 1.78 5.13
N LEU A 54 -6.17 2.51 4.34
CA LEU A 54 -4.85 2.99 4.78
C LEU A 54 -4.97 4.04 5.90
N THR A 55 -5.99 4.91 5.85
CA THR A 55 -6.25 5.90 6.90
C THR A 55 -6.64 5.22 8.22
N ALA A 56 -7.52 4.22 8.16
CA ALA A 56 -7.89 3.41 9.32
C ALA A 56 -6.67 2.64 9.87
N ALA A 57 -5.87 2.03 8.99
CA ALA A 57 -4.65 1.34 9.38
C ALA A 57 -3.64 2.27 10.10
N ARG A 58 -3.46 3.51 9.62
CA ARG A 58 -2.58 4.52 10.24
C ARG A 58 -3.01 4.85 11.68
N ARG A 59 -4.30 4.91 11.96
CA ARG A 59 -4.83 5.18 13.31
C ARG A 59 -4.51 4.04 14.29
N LEU A 60 -4.46 2.80 13.79
CA LEU A 60 -4.23 1.60 14.61
C LEU A 60 -2.74 1.32 14.85
N ARG A 61 -1.87 1.65 13.89
CA ARG A 61 -0.43 1.36 13.92
C ARG A 61 0.34 2.49 13.24
N THR A 62 1.03 3.31 14.02
CA THR A 62 1.85 4.43 13.49
C THR A 62 3.26 4.01 13.08
N ASP A 63 3.72 2.86 13.55
CA ASP A 63 5.05 2.30 13.32
C ASP A 63 5.19 1.54 11.99
N VAL A 64 4.07 1.16 11.37
CA VAL A 64 4.09 0.38 10.12
C VAL A 64 4.07 1.33 8.91
N PRO A 65 5.03 1.19 7.97
CA PRO A 65 4.97 1.91 6.70
C PRO A 65 3.72 1.54 5.91
N LEU A 66 3.12 2.55 5.27
CA LEU A 66 1.93 2.40 4.43
C LEU A 66 2.25 2.83 3.00
N ALA A 67 1.72 2.11 2.01
CA ALA A 67 1.90 2.40 0.60
C ALA A 67 0.55 2.47 -0.14
N ILE A 68 0.33 3.54 -0.90
CA ILE A 68 -0.84 3.66 -1.78
C ILE A 68 -0.54 2.91 -3.07
N ALA A 69 -1.35 1.91 -3.39
CA ALA A 69 -1.31 1.23 -4.66
C ALA A 69 -2.08 2.04 -5.71
N SER A 70 -1.54 2.14 -6.92
CA SER A 70 -2.18 2.82 -8.04
C SER A 70 -1.92 2.05 -9.34
N VAL A 71 -2.88 2.12 -10.26
CA VAL A 71 -2.68 1.65 -11.63
C VAL A 71 -2.10 2.80 -12.42
N VAL A 72 -0.90 2.59 -12.97
CA VAL A 72 -0.26 3.54 -13.88
C VAL A 72 -0.44 2.99 -15.29
N ALA A 73 -1.07 3.77 -16.18
CA ALA A 73 -1.14 3.41 -17.58
C ALA A 73 0.29 3.30 -18.15
N PRO A 74 0.59 2.27 -18.96
CA PRO A 74 1.90 2.19 -19.59
C PRO A 74 2.10 3.43 -20.45
N VAL A 75 3.30 4.02 -20.39
CA VAL A 75 3.67 5.05 -21.34
C VAL A 75 3.65 4.41 -22.72
N LEU A 76 2.80 4.90 -23.61
CA LEU A 76 2.83 4.49 -25.01
C LEU A 76 4.21 4.85 -25.57
N ALA A 77 5.02 3.83 -25.88
CA ALA A 77 6.28 3.98 -26.57
C ALA A 77 5.99 4.56 -27.97
N GLY A 78 6.02 5.89 -28.10
CA GLY A 78 5.68 6.60 -29.33
C GLY A 78 5.29 8.07 -29.16
N ALA A 79 4.97 8.54 -27.95
CA ALA A 79 4.56 9.94 -27.71
C ALA A 79 5.73 10.93 -27.53
N VAL A 80 6.94 10.61 -28.02
CA VAL A 80 8.03 11.59 -28.16
C VAL A 80 7.94 12.20 -29.55
N GLY A 81 7.09 13.22 -29.69
CA GLY A 81 6.95 13.94 -30.94
C GLY A 81 5.71 14.83 -31.00
N SER A 82 5.75 15.98 -30.31
CA SER A 82 5.57 17.28 -30.98
C SER A 82 5.85 18.40 -29.99
N SER A 83 6.90 19.14 -30.28
CA SER A 83 7.16 20.46 -29.70
C SER A 83 5.93 21.35 -29.90
N ASN A 84 5.49 22.05 -28.85
CA ASN A 84 4.56 23.15 -29.01
C ASN A 84 5.21 24.41 -28.44
N THR A 85 5.96 25.09 -29.31
CA THR A 85 6.43 26.46 -29.12
C THR A 85 5.20 27.38 -29.09
N LEU A 86 4.74 27.76 -27.90
CA LEU A 86 3.84 28.91 -27.74
C LEU A 86 4.66 30.18 -28.01
N LYS A 87 4.61 30.67 -29.26
CA LYS A 87 4.96 32.06 -29.57
C LYS A 87 3.93 32.95 -28.87
N LYS A 88 4.36 33.67 -27.84
CA LYS A 88 3.63 34.84 -27.34
C LYS A 88 3.82 35.97 -28.36
N THR A 89 2.74 36.34 -29.03
CA THR A 89 2.54 37.66 -29.63
C THR A 89 1.77 38.53 -28.66
#